data_AF-A0A100XXZ9-F1
#
_entry.id   AF-A0A100XXZ9-F1
#
_cell.length_a   1.000
_cell.length_b   1.000
_cell.length_c   1.000
_cell.angle_alpha   90.00
_cell.angle_beta   90.00
_cell.angle_gamma   90.00
#
_symmetry.space_group_name_H-M   'P 1'
#
loop_
_entity.id
_entity.type
_entity.pdbx_description
1 polymer ?
#
loop_
_entity_poly.entity_id
_entity_poly.type
_entity_poly.pdbx_seq_one_letter_code
_entity_poly.pdbx_strand_id
1 'polypeptide(L)'
;MERWRIIGYSIPATTAFLLAVALWMGNVALAFGVLAAAIAVSFLYAEWLKRRGEIISDERTLRIEEMASRRTLQVLVLALAFAVVVLSVLSEKDPNLRSAYYLALSLMVLTSALKLYLKHHYARVM
;
A
#
# COMPACT_ATOMS: atom_id res chain seq x y z
N MET A 1 -4.01 -21.25 14.55
CA MET A 1 -4.31 -19.82 14.31
C MET A 1 -3.08 -18.92 14.46
N GLU A 2 -2.26 -19.06 15.50
CA GLU A 2 -1.14 -18.13 15.77
C GLU A 2 0.04 -18.21 14.77
N ARG A 3 0.37 -19.41 14.27
CA ARG A 3 1.49 -19.63 13.32
C ARG A 3 1.31 -18.91 11.97
N TRP A 4 0.08 -18.86 11.45
CA TRP A 4 -0.23 -18.20 10.17
C TRP A 4 -0.23 -16.68 10.26
N ARG A 5 -0.55 -16.14 11.45
CA ARG A 5 -0.45 -14.71 11.74
C ARG A 5 1.01 -14.25 11.64
N ILE A 6 1.94 -15.03 12.20
CA ILE A 6 3.39 -14.75 12.16
C ILE A 6 3.91 -14.79 10.71
N ILE A 7 3.47 -15.77 9.91
CA ILE A 7 3.85 -15.87 8.49
C ILE A 7 3.33 -14.67 7.70
N GLY A 8 2.10 -14.22 7.98
CA GLY A 8 1.54 -13.00 7.39
C GLY A 8 2.37 -11.74 7.66
N TYR A 9 2.96 -11.61 8.85
CA TYR A 9 3.86 -10.51 9.18
C TYR A 9 5.28 -10.69 8.63
N SER A 10 5.71 -11.92 8.38
CA SER A 10 7.05 -12.17 7.83
C SER A 10 7.20 -11.67 6.39
N ILE A 11 6.16 -11.74 5.56
CA ILE A 11 6.19 -11.28 4.15
C ILE A 11 6.51 -9.78 4.06
N PRO A 12 5.79 -8.86 4.74
CA PRO A 12 6.13 -7.44 4.70
C PRO A 12 7.47 -7.15 5.38
N ALA A 13 7.84 -7.87 6.45
CA ALA A 13 9.12 -7.67 7.13
C ALA A 13 10.32 -8.04 6.23
N THR A 14 10.28 -9.20 5.56
CA THR A 14 11.33 -9.60 4.62
C THR A 14 11.38 -8.70 3.40
N THR A 15 10.21 -8.28 2.89
CA THR A 15 10.12 -7.32 1.79
C THR A 15 10.79 -5.99 2.15
N ALA A 16 10.50 -5.45 3.34
CA ALA A 16 11.11 -4.21 3.82
C ALA A 16 12.63 -4.33 3.96
N PHE A 17 13.11 -5.45 4.51
CA PHE A 17 14.53 -5.72 4.64
C PHE A 17 15.23 -5.80 3.27
N LEU A 18 14.68 -6.58 2.33
CA LEU A 18 15.25 -6.74 0.99
C LEU A 18 15.21 -5.43 0.19
N LEU A 19 14.16 -4.62 0.35
CA LEU A 19 14.10 -3.28 -0.24
C LEU A 19 15.17 -2.36 0.34
N ALA A 20 15.37 -2.36 1.66
CA ALA A 20 16.41 -1.55 2.28
C ALA A 20 17.80 -1.92 1.75
N VAL A 21 18.10 -3.22 1.61
CA VAL A 21 19.35 -3.70 1.01
C VAL A 21 19.46 -3.27 -0.46
N ALA A 22 18.40 -3.44 -1.25
CA ALA A 22 18.39 -3.06 -2.66
C ALA A 22 18.66 -1.57 -2.89
N LEU A 23 18.02 -0.73 -2.07
CA LEU A 23 18.20 0.72 -2.10
C LEU A 23 19.59 1.13 -1.62
N TRP A 24 20.14 0.46 -0.60
CA TRP A 24 21.51 0.74 -0.13
C TRP A 24 22.56 0.41 -1.20
N MET A 25 22.33 -0.63 -1.99
CA MET A 25 23.18 -0.98 -3.14
C MET A 25 22.97 -0.04 -4.35
N GLY A 26 22.01 0.89 -4.31
CA GLY A 26 21.67 1.76 -5.42
C GLY A 26 21.08 1.02 -6.64
N ASN A 27 20.67 -0.24 -6.48
CA ASN A 27 20.22 -1.07 -7.59
C ASN A 27 18.70 -0.99 -7.73
N VAL A 28 18.25 -0.06 -8.57
CA VAL A 28 16.84 0.20 -8.84
C VAL A 28 16.13 -1.03 -9.44
N ALA A 29 16.78 -1.76 -10.34
CA ALA A 29 16.21 -2.97 -10.93
C ALA A 29 15.92 -4.05 -9.88
N LEU A 30 16.84 -4.22 -8.93
CA LEU A 30 16.68 -5.16 -7.82
C LEU A 30 15.55 -4.72 -6.88
N ALA A 31 15.42 -3.42 -6.59
CA ALA A 31 14.32 -2.89 -5.77
C ALA A 31 12.94 -3.16 -6.41
N PHE A 32 12.80 -2.95 -7.73
CA PHE A 32 11.58 -3.29 -8.46
C PHE A 32 11.34 -4.82 -8.51
N GLY A 33 12.40 -5.62 -8.66
CA GLY A 33 12.31 -7.08 -8.60
C GLY A 33 11.78 -7.58 -7.26
N VAL A 34 12.29 -7.03 -6.15
CA VAL A 34 11.82 -7.35 -4.79
C VAL A 34 10.35 -6.97 -4.63
N LEU A 35 9.95 -5.78 -5.09
CA LEU A 35 8.55 -5.36 -5.05
C LEU A 35 7.63 -6.30 -5.84
N ALA A 36 8.00 -6.64 -7.09
CA ALA A 36 7.22 -7.55 -7.92
C ALA A 36 7.08 -8.95 -7.28
N ALA A 37 8.18 -9.48 -6.73
CA ALA A 37 8.18 -10.76 -6.03
C ALA A 37 7.31 -10.71 -4.77
N ALA A 38 7.40 -9.65 -3.96
CA ALA A 38 6.59 -9.49 -2.76
C ALA A 38 5.09 -9.43 -3.09
N ILE A 39 4.72 -8.73 -4.16
CA ILE A 39 3.34 -8.69 -4.65
C ILE A 39 2.88 -10.10 -5.04
N ALA A 40 3.66 -10.81 -5.87
CA ALA A 40 3.31 -12.15 -6.32
C ALA A 40 3.17 -13.14 -5.14
N VAL A 41 4.11 -13.12 -4.20
CA VAL A 41 4.08 -13.98 -3.00
C VAL A 41 2.86 -13.66 -2.13
N SER A 42 2.51 -12.38 -1.97
CA SER A 42 1.35 -11.97 -1.19
C SER A 42 0.04 -12.48 -1.81
N PHE A 43 -0.10 -12.39 -3.14
CA PHE A 43 -1.25 -12.94 -3.85
C PHE A 43 -1.33 -14.46 -3.74
N LEU A 44 -0.22 -15.17 -3.95
CA LEU A 44 -0.16 -16.62 -3.83
C LEU A 44 -0.48 -17.10 -2.41
N TYR A 45 0.02 -16.41 -1.39
CA TYR A 45 -0.28 -16.71 0.01
C TYR A 45 -1.77 -16.54 0.34
N ALA A 46 -2.37 -15.44 -0.14
CA ALA A 46 -3.80 -15.18 0.04
C ALA A 46 -4.66 -16.25 -0.65
N GLU A 47 -4.32 -16.61 -1.89
CA GLU A 47 -5.04 -17.65 -2.63
C GLU A 47 -4.90 -19.03 -1.96
N TRP A 48 -3.71 -19.34 -1.47
CA TRP A 48 -3.43 -20.58 -0.75
C TRP A 48 -4.23 -20.69 0.56
N LEU A 49 -4.31 -19.60 1.34
CA LEU A 49 -5.17 -19.53 2.53
C LEU A 49 -6.65 -19.71 2.18
N LYS A 50 -7.11 -19.11 1.08
CA LYS A 50 -8.49 -19.26 0.61
C LYS A 50 -8.82 -20.71 0.23
N ARG A 51 -7.91 -21.40 -0.47
CA ARG A 51 -8.08 -22.81 -0.85
C ARG A 51 -8.15 -23.76 0.34
N ARG A 52 -7.54 -23.40 1.48
CA ARG A 52 -7.61 -24.18 2.73
C ARG A 52 -8.89 -23.97 3.53
N GLY A 53 -9.76 -23.05 3.13
CA GLY A 53 -10.96 -22.71 3.88
C GLY A 53 -10.69 -21.98 5.20
N GLU A 54 -9.45 -21.51 5.43
CA GLU A 54 -9.13 -20.69 6.62
C GLU A 54 -9.69 -19.27 6.51
N ILE A 55 -10.00 -18.80 5.29
CA ILE A 55 -10.67 -17.53 5.04
C ILE A 55 -12.13 -17.81 4.66
N ILE A 56 -13.04 -17.66 5.63
CA ILE A 56 -14.48 -17.70 5.40
C ILE A 56 -14.87 -16.31 4.88
N SER A 57 -14.99 -16.17 3.55
CA SER A 57 -15.52 -14.93 2.94
C SER A 57 -17.04 -14.91 3.04
N ASP A 58 -17.54 -14.64 4.25
CA ASP A 58 -18.94 -14.31 4.45
C ASP A 58 -19.21 -12.87 3.96
N GLU A 59 -20.46 -12.56 3.63
CA GLU A 59 -20.88 -11.21 3.21
C GLU A 59 -20.51 -10.16 4.27
N ARG A 60 -20.54 -10.56 5.55
CA ARG A 60 -20.14 -9.71 6.68
C ARG A 60 -18.65 -9.34 6.61
N THR A 61 -17.79 -10.30 6.34
CA THR A 61 -16.33 -10.08 6.21
C THR A 61 -16.03 -9.14 5.05
N LEU A 62 -16.70 -9.34 3.91
CA LEU A 62 -16.56 -8.47 2.73
C LEU A 62 -16.96 -7.03 3.02
N ARG A 63 -18.09 -6.80 3.71
CA ARG A 63 -18.51 -5.44 4.11
C ARG A 63 -17.53 -4.78 5.07
N ILE A 64 -16.94 -5.56 5.99
CA ILE A 64 -15.91 -5.05 6.91
C ILE A 64 -14.65 -4.64 6.14
N GLU A 65 -14.16 -5.48 5.23
CA GLU A 65 -13.00 -5.16 4.40
C GLU A 65 -13.24 -3.92 3.55
N GLU A 66 -14.45 -3.77 2.99
CA GLU A 66 -14.80 -2.60 2.20
C GLU A 66 -14.81 -1.31 3.05
N MET A 67 -15.43 -1.35 4.22
CA MET A 67 -15.43 -0.21 5.16
C MET A 67 -14.01 0.12 5.63
N ALA A 68 -13.20 -0.89 5.95
CA ALA A 68 -11.80 -0.72 6.35
C ALA A 68 -10.95 -0.14 5.22
N SER A 69 -11.13 -0.60 3.98
CA SER A 69 -10.44 -0.08 2.80
C SER A 69 -10.78 1.40 2.56
N ARG A 70 -12.07 1.77 2.62
CA ARG A 70 -12.52 3.17 2.48
C ARG A 70 -11.90 4.09 3.54
N ARG A 71 -11.83 3.63 4.79
CA ARG A 71 -11.18 4.37 5.89
C ARG A 71 -9.67 4.47 5.71
N THR A 72 -9.02 3.39 5.29
CA THR A 72 -7.57 3.36 5.03
C THR A 72 -7.18 4.35 3.93
N LEU A 73 -7.92 4.37 2.82
CA LEU A 73 -7.72 5.36 1.75
C LEU A 73 -7.94 6.79 2.24
N GLN A 74 -8.92 7.02 3.13
CA GLN A 74 -9.14 8.35 3.72
C GLN A 74 -7.97 8.80 4.60
N VAL A 75 -7.48 7.91 5.48
CA VAL A 75 -6.34 8.20 6.36
C VAL A 75 -5.06 8.41 5.52
N LEU A 76 -4.85 7.60 4.49
CA LEU A 76 -3.71 7.74 3.58
C LEU A 76 -3.72 9.09 2.85
N VAL A 77 -4.87 9.52 2.31
CA VAL A 77 -4.98 10.83 1.66
C VAL A 77 -4.72 11.96 2.66
N LEU A 78 -5.20 11.85 3.90
CA LEU A 78 -4.94 12.85 4.94
C LEU A 78 -3.45 12.91 5.29
N ALA A 79 -2.79 11.75 5.47
CA ALA A 79 -1.36 11.66 5.75
C ALA A 79 -0.53 12.24 4.60
N LEU A 80 -0.90 11.95 3.34
CA LEU A 80 -0.27 12.52 2.16
C LEU A 80 -0.48 14.04 2.08
N ALA A 81 -1.67 14.55 2.42
CA ALA A 81 -1.93 15.99 2.46
C ALA A 81 -1.02 16.69 3.48
N PHE A 82 -0.86 16.12 4.68
CA PHE A 82 0.10 16.62 5.67
C PHE A 82 1.54 16.56 5.13
N ALA A 83 1.95 15.45 4.52
CA ALA A 83 3.28 15.31 3.95
C ALA A 83 3.56 16.34 2.85
N VAL A 84 2.59 16.61 1.97
CA VAL A 84 2.69 17.61 0.90
C VAL A 84 2.87 19.02 1.48
N VAL A 85 2.09 19.40 2.51
CA VAL A 85 2.22 20.70 3.16
C VAL A 85 3.61 20.86 3.80
N VAL A 86 4.06 19.86 4.54
CA VAL A 86 5.38 19.87 5.19
C VAL A 86 6.51 19.92 4.15
N LEU A 87 6.43 19.08 3.12
CA LEU A 87 7.42 19.05 2.04
C LEU A 87 7.42 20.33 1.21
N SER A 88 6.28 20.99 1.02
CA SER A 88 6.20 22.28 0.32
C SER A 88 7.09 23.30 1.01
N VAL A 89 6.93 23.48 2.32
CA VAL A 89 7.73 24.44 3.13
C VAL A 89 9.20 24.05 3.18
N LEU A 90 9.51 22.76 3.31
CA LEU A 90 10.90 22.28 3.37
C LEU A 90 11.60 22.36 2.01
N SER A 91 10.89 22.15 0.91
CA SER A 91 11.45 22.18 -0.46
C SER A 91 11.86 23.57 -0.95
N GLU A 92 11.35 24.62 -0.30
CA GLU A 92 11.81 25.99 -0.51
C GLU A 92 13.20 26.23 0.08
N LYS A 93 13.51 25.55 1.20
CA LYS A 93 14.80 25.67 1.90
C LYS A 93 15.85 24.75 1.29
N ASP A 94 15.46 23.51 0.98
CA ASP A 94 16.35 22.49 0.42
C ASP A 94 15.86 22.00 -0.95
N PRO A 95 16.51 22.38 -2.06
CA PRO A 95 16.07 22.01 -3.41
C PRO A 95 16.12 20.50 -3.67
N ASN A 96 16.89 19.75 -2.89
CA ASN A 96 16.96 18.28 -2.97
C ASN A 96 15.62 17.61 -2.60
N LEU A 97 14.77 18.27 -1.79
CA LEU A 97 13.47 17.75 -1.37
C LEU A 97 12.34 17.99 -2.38
N ARG A 98 12.59 18.74 -3.46
CA ARG A 98 11.58 19.01 -4.50
C ARG A 98 11.09 17.74 -5.17
N SER A 99 11.97 16.76 -5.38
CA SER A 99 11.61 15.45 -5.94
C SER A 99 10.62 14.71 -5.04
N ALA A 100 10.86 14.69 -3.72
CA ALA A 100 9.97 14.10 -2.73
C ALA A 100 8.62 14.83 -2.66
N TYR A 101 8.62 16.17 -2.76
CA TYR A 101 7.40 16.97 -2.84
C TYR A 101 6.53 16.58 -4.05
N TYR A 102 7.10 16.56 -5.26
CA TYR A 102 6.35 16.20 -6.46
C TYR A 102 5.86 14.75 -6.42
N LEU A 103 6.65 13.84 -5.85
CA LEU A 103 6.25 12.44 -5.66
C LEU A 103 5.08 12.32 -4.69
N ALA A 104 5.14 12.99 -3.53
CA ALA A 104 4.05 13.00 -2.55
C ALA A 104 2.77 13.61 -3.15
N LEU A 105 2.89 14.71 -3.90
CA LEU A 105 1.78 15.35 -4.61
C LEU A 105 1.15 14.41 -5.65
N SER A 106 1.98 13.75 -6.46
CA SER A 106 1.53 12.79 -7.47
C SER A 106 0.79 11.61 -6.83
N LEU A 107 1.35 11.04 -5.76
CA LEU A 107 0.71 9.96 -5.00
C LEU A 107 -0.63 10.41 -4.38
N MET A 108 -0.69 11.62 -3.84
CA MET A 108 -1.93 12.18 -3.27
C MET A 108 -3.03 12.29 -4.34
N VAL A 109 -2.69 12.78 -5.53
CA VAL A 109 -3.64 12.89 -6.65
C VAL A 109 -4.10 11.51 -7.12
N LEU A 110 -3.16 10.58 -7.34
CA LEU A 110 -3.47 9.21 -7.77
C LEU A 110 -4.35 8.46 -6.76
N THR A 111 -4.02 8.53 -5.47
CA THR A 111 -4.82 7.89 -4.41
C THR A 111 -6.20 8.53 -4.25
N SER A 112 -6.30 9.85 -4.43
CA SER A 112 -7.60 10.55 -4.43
C SER A 112 -8.45 10.17 -5.63
N ALA A 113 -7.86 10.08 -6.82
CA ALA A 113 -8.53 9.61 -8.03
C ALA A 113 -9.01 8.15 -7.87
N LEU A 114 -8.17 7.27 -7.32
CA LEU A 114 -8.54 5.89 -7.00
C LEU A 114 -9.72 5.84 -6.02
N LYS A 115 -9.70 6.64 -4.95
CA LYS A 115 -10.80 6.72 -3.99
C LYS A 115 -12.11 7.14 -4.65
N LEU A 116 -12.07 8.13 -5.56
CA LEU A 116 -13.25 8.57 -6.32
C LEU A 116 -13.74 7.49 -7.29
N TYR A 117 -12.82 6.83 -8.00
CA TYR A 117 -13.13 5.72 -8.90
C TYR A 117 -13.82 4.58 -8.15
N LEU A 118 -13.28 4.16 -7.00
CA LEU A 118 -13.87 3.12 -6.17
C LEU A 118 -15.25 3.54 -5.68
N LYS A 119 -15.42 4.77 -5.17
CA LYS A 119 -16.73 5.29 -4.78
C LYS A 119 -17.74 5.19 -5.93
N HIS A 120 -17.34 5.53 -7.14
CA HIS A 120 -18.20 5.48 -8.31
C HIS A 120 -18.50 4.05 -8.77
N HIS A 121 -17.52 3.15 -8.70
CA HIS A 121 -17.71 1.74 -9.04
C HIS A 121 -18.68 1.06 -8.06
N TYR A 122 -18.47 1.23 -6.75
CA TYR A 122 -19.36 0.65 -5.74
C TYR A 122 -20.77 1.25 -5.76
N ALA A 123 -20.93 2.52 -6.13
CA ALA A 123 -22.25 3.12 -6.32
C ALA A 123 -23.01 2.61 -7.57
N ARG A 124 -22.34 1.90 -8.49
CA ARG A 124 -22.97 1.28 -9.66
C ARG A 124 -23.24 -0.21 -9.48
N VAL A 125 -22.43 -0.90 -8.68
CA VAL A 125 -22.49 -2.37 -8.50
C VAL A 125 -23.40 -2.75 -7.32
N MET A 126 -23.56 -1.87 -6.34
CA MET A 126 -24.52 -1.98 -5.23
C MET A 126 -25.64 -0.97 -5.39
#